data_AF-A0A662VNV7-F1
#
_entry.id   AF-A0A662VNV7-F1
#
_cell.length_a   1.000
_cell.length_b   1.000
_cell.length_c   1.000
_cell.angle_alpha   90.00
_cell.angle_beta   90.00
_cell.angle_gamma   90.00
#
_symmetry.space_group_name_H-M   'P 1'
#
loop_
_entity.id
_entity.type
_entity.pdbx_description
1 polymer ?
#
loop_
_entity_poly.entity_id
_entity_poly.type
_entity_poly.pdbx_seq_one_letter_code
_entity_poly.pdbx_strand_id
1 'polypeptide(L)' 'SIITSRSDAKFLKGIGKLPDGLLVLIDLNKVLSEDELELLS' A
#
# COMPACT_ATOMS: atom_id res chain seq x y z
N SER A 1 3.79 9.57 -17.77
CA SER A 1 4.95 8.85 -17.21
C SER A 1 4.47 8.10 -15.97
N ILE A 2 4.60 6.77 -15.92
CA ILE A 2 4.23 5.98 -14.72
C ILE A 2 5.50 5.90 -13.86
N ILE A 3 5.52 6.59 -12.74
CA ILE A 3 6.60 6.50 -11.75
C ILE A 3 6.30 5.26 -10.90
N THR A 4 7.06 4.19 -11.06
CA THR A 4 6.98 3.00 -10.20
C THR A 4 8.36 2.70 -9.61
N SER A 5 8.49 2.94 -8.30
CA SER A 5 9.55 2.39 -7.46
C SER A 5 9.23 0.91 -7.26
N ARG A 6 10.02 0.02 -7.87
CA ARG A 6 9.77 -1.43 -7.89
C ARG A 6 9.83 -2.06 -6.49
N SER A 7 10.50 -1.43 -5.54
CA SER A 7 10.67 -1.92 -4.16
C SER A 7 9.43 -1.75 -3.27
N ASP A 8 8.62 -0.70 -3.51
CA ASP A 8 7.50 -0.35 -2.64
C ASP A 8 6.15 -0.88 -3.16
N ALA A 9 6.15 -1.44 -4.37
CA ALA A 9 4.98 -2.07 -4.97
C ALA A 9 4.45 -3.28 -4.15
N LYS A 10 5.28 -3.85 -3.26
CA LYS A 10 4.87 -4.97 -2.40
C LYS A 10 3.73 -4.61 -1.43
N PHE A 11 3.62 -3.33 -1.06
CA PHE A 11 2.56 -2.82 -0.19
C PHE A 11 1.34 -2.34 -0.98
N LEU A 12 1.44 -2.17 -2.29
CA LEU A 12 0.36 -1.68 -3.12
C LEU A 12 -0.63 -2.81 -3.41
N LYS A 13 -1.85 -2.69 -2.89
CA LYS A 13 -2.95 -3.60 -3.19
C LYS A 13 -3.58 -3.30 -4.55
N GLY A 14 -3.60 -2.01 -4.93
CA GLY A 14 -4.14 -1.56 -6.21
C GLY A 14 -4.27 -0.05 -6.31
N ILE A 15 -4.76 0.42 -7.46
CA ILE A 15 -5.00 1.84 -7.74
C ILE A 15 -6.40 1.98 -8.33
N GLY A 16 -7.21 2.86 -7.75
CA GLY A 16 -8.49 3.29 -8.29
C GLY A 16 -8.35 4.66 -8.94
N LYS A 17 -8.87 4.82 -10.16
CA LYS A 17 -8.95 6.14 -10.81
C LYS A 17 -10.29 6.78 -10.45
N LEU A 18 -10.23 7.97 -9.88
CA LEU A 18 -11.40 8.83 -9.64
C LEU A 18 -11.47 9.90 -10.75
N PRO A 19 -12.63 10.57 -10.93
CA PRO A 19 -12.79 11.61 -11.94
C PRO A 19 -11.77 12.76 -11.82
N ASP A 20 -11.37 13.08 -10.60
CA ASP A 20 -10.52 14.22 -10.22
C ASP A 20 -9.23 13.80 -9.48
N GLY A 21 -8.98 12.50 -9.34
CA GLY A 21 -7.87 12.02 -8.54
C GLY A 21 -7.57 10.54 -8.64
N LEU A 22 -6.72 10.09 -7.74
CA LEU A 22 -6.28 8.70 -7.62
C LEU A 22 -6.52 8.22 -6.19
N LEU A 23 -7.14 7.06 -6.07
CA LEU A 23 -7.24 6.31 -4.83
C LEU A 23 -6.13 5.25 -4.83
N VAL A 24 -5.22 5.33 -3.86
CA VAL A 24 -4.17 4.32 -3.67
C VAL A 24 -4.62 3.35 -2.60
N LEU A 25 -4.66 2.06 -2.92
CA LEU A 25 -5.03 1.00 -1.98
C LEU A 25 -3.74 0.33 -1.47
N ILE A 26 -3.53 0.36 -0.15
CA ILE A 26 -2.37 -0.23 0.51
C ILE A 26 -2.78 -1.50 1.28
N ASP A 27 -1.99 -2.56 1.15
CA ASP A 27 -2.18 -3.82 1.86
C ASP A 27 -1.47 -3.78 3.22
N LEU A 28 -2.21 -3.44 4.27
CA LEU A 28 -1.67 -3.29 5.62
C LEU A 28 -1.07 -4.58 6.20
N ASN A 29 -1.52 -5.76 5.75
CA ASN A 29 -0.95 -7.04 6.18
C ASN A 29 0.50 -7.23 5.71
N LYS A 30 0.91 -6.47 4.68
CA LYS A 30 2.28 -6.47 4.17
C LYS A 30 3.07 -5.27 4.67
N VAL A 31 2.40 -4.23 5.16
CA VAL A 31 3.01 -3.03 5.71
C VAL A 31 3.48 -3.28 7.13
N LEU A 32 2.64 -3.90 7.96
CA LEU A 32 2.97 -4.23 9.34
C LEU A 32 3.75 -5.54 9.40
N SER A 33 4.86 -5.56 10.13
CA SER A 33 5.49 -6.82 10.53
C SER A 33 4.70 -7.51 11.65
N GLU A 34 4.90 -8.81 11.84
CA GLU A 34 4.28 -9.56 12.95
C GLU A 34 4.58 -8.89 14.31
N ASP A 35 5.81 -8.40 14.49
CA ASP A 35 6.25 -7.68 15.69
C ASP A 35 5.48 -6.37 15.93
N GLU A 36 5.09 -5.64 14.87
CA GLU A 36 4.31 -4.40 14.97
C GLU A 36 2.83 -4.66 15.30
N LEU A 37 2.30 -5.81 14.89
CA LEU A 37 0.94 -6.25 15.20
C LEU A 37 0.79 -6.68 16.67
N GLU A 38 1.82 -7.29 17.26
CA GLU A 38 1.85 -7.72 18.65
C GLU A 38 1.81 -6.54 19.64
N LEU A 39 2.26 -5.35 19.21
CA LEU A 39 2.18 -4.09 19.97
C LEU A 39 0.76 -3.48 20.04
N LEU A 40 -0.17 -3.96 19.21
CA LEU A 40 -1.55 -3.44 19.12
C LEU A 40 -2.59 -4.35 19.78
N SER A 41 -2.20 -5.53 20.26
CA SER A 41 -3.07 -6.54 20.91
C SER A 41 -3.17 -6.37 22.43
#